data_AF-A0A0C2XC65-F1
#
_entry.id   AF-A0A0C2XC65-F1
#
_cell.length_a   1.000
_cell.length_b   1.000
_cell.length_c   1.000
_cell.angle_alpha   90.00
_cell.angle_beta   90.00
_cell.angle_gamma   90.00
#
_symmetry.space_group_name_H-M   'P 1'
#
loop_
_entity.id
_entity.type
_entity.pdbx_description
1 polymer ?
#
loop_
_entity_poly.entity_id
_entity_poly.type
_entity_poly.pdbx_seq_one_letter_code
_entity_poly.pdbx_strand_id
1 'polypeptide(L)'
;MIERASNVLVTADELVRKQAKESKGKQTTRFPPALEWEVLMADAAVLSALMNVFSETYAGYLKCLLALKRQVTTALLLYRTNNRPHSAHSKFTKLHKTVFPNGDASTQFEPHGPIEELIVSGTAFGFGVFNLALSILPRKIQRFISWFGFKYDQKSAIQALEIAAQGKDAHAVFAALVLMLYMSLVLQMTSWQADAESMMRQYGNLVDPISARYPSGNLWTLYRGKLMRLMREQDQAIAILREGLKPGRVHVFKQADMLLVYELAWTLVGERRYDEAAEMFMKMKELNSWSHATYHFLAAGCCISVGKLDQAQSLLDAIPGLTGKRVAGNRPPTEVFIDSKIAFYKEKQRRYGRSDARFVESIKIGLAEELGIFWNNQAHISSSSAKEHINILLRLTPYPDPCAVPRQSGYSAILDLDNSDEFAVRSLLLGICYHSIGDFNTSRRHLREAHSFHSTVKVSTWVSGISMFELATLDLKQMEAKCAKAKAKAEDWEKVLREAEHKLDTALVLSPQSVDLSSRFDSRVSMLKEEIKKKRDMLIVSVDV
;
A
#
# COMPACT_ATOMS: atom_id res chain seq x y z
N MET A 1 -26.43 6.05 -5.17
CA MET A 1 -25.82 6.42 -3.87
C MET A 1 -24.92 7.66 -3.98
N ILE A 2 -23.90 7.65 -4.86
CA ILE A 2 -22.95 8.77 -5.01
C ILE A 2 -23.63 10.09 -5.41
N GLU A 3 -24.56 10.05 -6.36
CA GLU A 3 -25.32 11.24 -6.76
C GLU A 3 -26.12 11.83 -5.60
N ARG A 4 -26.85 10.98 -4.86
CA ARG A 4 -27.56 11.38 -3.64
C ARG A 4 -26.62 12.00 -2.60
N ALA A 5 -25.46 11.40 -2.35
CA ALA A 5 -24.46 11.93 -1.42
C ALA A 5 -23.92 13.29 -1.89
N SER A 6 -23.68 13.44 -3.19
CA SER A 6 -23.22 14.70 -3.79
C SER A 6 -24.26 15.81 -3.65
N ASN A 7 -25.53 15.51 -3.90
CA ASN A 7 -26.62 16.47 -3.75
C ASN A 7 -26.79 16.92 -2.29
N VAL A 8 -26.72 15.98 -1.34
CA VAL A 8 -26.77 16.30 0.11
C VAL A 8 -25.61 17.22 0.50
N LEU A 9 -24.41 16.98 -0.01
CA LEU A 9 -23.24 17.82 0.28
C LEU A 9 -23.37 19.24 -0.29
N VAL A 10 -23.96 19.40 -1.49
CA VAL A 10 -24.23 20.71 -2.07
C VAL A 10 -25.22 21.49 -1.21
N THR A 11 -26.32 20.85 -0.81
CA THR A 11 -27.30 21.46 0.10
C THR A 11 -26.68 21.81 1.46
N ALA A 12 -25.81 20.95 2.00
CA ALA A 12 -25.09 21.23 3.23
C ALA A 12 -24.18 22.47 3.10
N ASP A 13 -23.41 22.61 2.01
CA ASP A 13 -22.54 23.78 1.78
C ASP A 13 -23.36 25.08 1.71
N GLU A 14 -24.51 25.07 1.02
CA GLU A 14 -25.41 26.22 0.94
C GLU A 14 -25.99 26.62 2.31
N LEU A 15 -26.46 25.63 3.08
CA LEU A 15 -27.02 25.85 4.42
C LEU A 15 -25.97 26.39 5.39
N VAL A 16 -24.77 25.82 5.39
CA VAL A 16 -23.67 26.25 6.26
C VAL A 16 -23.27 27.69 5.92
N ARG A 17 -23.16 28.05 4.64
CA ARG A 17 -22.86 29.44 4.22
C ARG A 17 -23.93 30.44 4.66
N LYS A 18 -25.20 30.03 4.62
CA LYS A 18 -26.31 30.87 5.09
C LYS A 18 -26.23 31.08 6.60
N GLN A 19 -26.09 29.99 7.37
CA GLN A 19 -25.99 30.05 8.82
C GLN A 19 -24.74 30.80 9.32
N ALA A 20 -23.60 30.66 8.64
CA ALA A 20 -22.38 31.42 8.93
C ALA A 20 -22.57 32.95 8.82
N LYS A 21 -23.47 33.42 7.95
CA LYS A 21 -23.80 34.84 7.83
C LYS A 21 -24.72 35.31 8.96
N GLU A 22 -25.68 34.46 9.35
CA GLU A 22 -26.71 34.75 10.37
C GLU A 22 -26.16 34.68 11.81
N SER A 23 -25.09 33.91 12.03
CA SER A 23 -24.48 33.67 13.35
C SER A 23 -23.34 34.63 13.73
N LYS A 24 -22.98 35.58 12.84
CA LYS A 24 -21.88 36.52 13.09
C LYS A 24 -22.01 37.22 14.44
N GLY A 25 -21.01 37.02 15.31
CA GLY A 25 -20.90 37.71 16.61
C GLY A 25 -21.57 37.01 17.80
N LYS A 26 -22.18 35.83 17.62
CA LYS A 26 -22.73 35.04 18.74
C LYS A 26 -21.70 34.01 19.22
N GLN A 27 -21.21 34.17 20.46
CA GLN A 27 -20.31 33.20 21.07
C GLN A 27 -21.12 32.13 21.79
N THR A 28 -21.07 30.90 21.29
CA THR A 28 -21.82 29.72 21.79
C THR A 28 -20.92 28.69 22.45
N THR A 29 -19.60 28.85 22.33
CA THR A 29 -18.57 27.93 22.85
C THR A 29 -17.37 28.73 23.36
N ARG A 30 -16.39 28.04 23.96
CA ARG A 30 -15.10 28.65 24.32
C ARG A 30 -14.26 29.09 23.12
N PHE A 31 -14.58 28.62 21.92
CA PHE A 31 -13.87 28.94 20.70
C PHE A 31 -14.37 30.26 20.09
N PRO A 32 -13.58 30.89 19.19
CA PRO A 32 -14.01 32.09 18.47
C PRO A 32 -15.39 31.90 17.80
N PRO A 33 -16.25 32.93 17.78
CA PRO A 33 -17.54 32.85 17.13
C PRO A 33 -17.45 32.37 15.68
N ALA A 34 -18.39 31.53 15.28
CA ALA A 34 -18.53 30.95 13.93
C ALA A 34 -17.48 29.92 13.51
N LEU A 35 -16.59 29.48 14.41
CA LEU A 35 -15.60 28.44 14.12
C LEU A 35 -16.25 27.12 13.69
N GLU A 36 -17.39 26.77 14.28
CA GLU A 36 -18.18 25.59 13.91
C GLU A 36 -18.61 25.61 12.44
N TRP A 37 -18.95 26.79 11.91
CA TRP A 37 -19.33 26.93 10.51
C TRP A 37 -18.12 26.90 9.58
N GLU A 38 -16.96 27.37 10.03
CA GLU A 38 -15.71 27.24 9.27
C GLU A 38 -15.29 25.78 9.12
N VAL A 39 -15.41 24.99 10.19
CA VAL A 39 -15.17 23.53 10.19
C VAL A 39 -16.14 22.85 9.22
N LEU A 40 -17.46 23.09 9.37
CA LEU A 40 -18.46 22.47 8.50
C LEU A 40 -18.30 22.83 7.00
N MET A 41 -17.90 24.07 6.68
CA MET A 41 -17.59 24.45 5.29
C MET A 41 -16.36 23.70 4.77
N ALA A 42 -15.36 23.50 5.62
CA ALA A 42 -14.17 22.76 5.27
C ALA A 42 -14.49 21.27 5.06
N ASP A 43 -15.35 20.69 5.90
CA ASP A 43 -15.81 19.30 5.78
C ASP A 43 -16.62 19.07 4.51
N ALA A 44 -17.56 19.97 4.20
CA ALA A 44 -18.33 19.90 2.96
C ALA A 44 -17.39 19.88 1.74
N ALA A 45 -16.36 20.74 1.73
CA ALA A 45 -15.37 20.76 0.65
C ALA A 45 -14.55 19.45 0.57
N VAL A 46 -14.12 18.89 1.70
CA VAL A 46 -13.37 17.63 1.75
C VAL A 46 -14.22 16.45 1.30
N LEU A 47 -15.44 16.32 1.82
CA LEU A 47 -16.38 15.26 1.47
C LEU A 47 -16.83 15.34 0.01
N SER A 48 -17.04 16.55 -0.52
CA SER A 48 -17.31 16.74 -1.95
C SER A 48 -16.11 16.32 -2.81
N ALA A 49 -14.88 16.60 -2.38
CA ALA A 49 -13.69 16.10 -3.06
C ALA A 49 -13.66 14.56 -3.03
N LEU A 50 -13.93 13.94 -1.88
CA LEU A 50 -14.00 12.48 -1.72
C LEU A 50 -15.08 11.84 -2.60
N MET A 51 -16.28 12.42 -2.69
CA MET A 51 -17.35 11.90 -3.55
C MET A 51 -16.98 11.93 -5.04
N ASN A 52 -16.24 12.96 -5.47
CA ASN A 52 -15.68 13.01 -6.83
C ASN A 52 -14.69 11.86 -7.06
N VAL A 53 -13.89 11.46 -6.06
CA VAL A 53 -12.99 10.30 -6.15
C VAL A 53 -13.78 9.01 -6.35
N PHE A 54 -14.81 8.79 -5.51
CA PHE A 54 -15.60 7.57 -5.54
C PHE A 54 -16.48 7.44 -6.78
N SER A 55 -16.72 8.53 -7.54
CA SER A 55 -17.52 8.53 -8.76
C SER A 55 -16.96 7.67 -9.92
N GLU A 56 -15.76 7.08 -9.77
CA GLU A 56 -15.12 6.18 -10.74
C GLU A 56 -14.92 6.75 -12.16
N THR A 57 -15.20 8.03 -12.39
CA THR A 57 -14.95 8.66 -13.69
C THR A 57 -13.44 8.88 -13.88
N TYR A 58 -12.94 8.76 -15.13
CA TYR A 58 -11.59 9.23 -15.48
C TYR A 58 -11.40 10.68 -15.01
N ALA A 59 -12.43 11.51 -15.17
CA ALA A 59 -12.46 12.86 -14.62
C ALA A 59 -12.45 12.92 -13.08
N GLY A 60 -12.98 11.93 -12.35
CA GLY A 60 -13.04 11.86 -10.88
C GLY A 60 -11.74 11.38 -10.24
N TYR A 61 -11.10 10.37 -10.83
CA TYR A 61 -9.72 9.96 -10.49
C TYR A 61 -8.73 11.03 -10.92
N LEU A 62 -8.88 11.61 -12.11
CA LEU A 62 -8.08 12.76 -12.53
C LEU A 62 -8.45 14.00 -11.70
N LYS A 63 -9.65 14.18 -11.13
CA LYS A 63 -9.98 15.25 -10.16
C LYS A 63 -9.47 14.96 -8.76
N CYS A 64 -9.29 13.70 -8.37
CA CYS A 64 -8.68 13.26 -7.11
C CYS A 64 -7.17 13.41 -7.18
N LEU A 65 -6.55 12.86 -8.23
CA LEU A 65 -5.19 13.17 -8.62
C LEU A 65 -5.10 14.68 -8.81
N LEU A 66 -5.88 15.40 -9.60
CA LEU A 66 -5.90 16.87 -9.64
C LEU A 66 -6.46 17.54 -8.37
N ALA A 67 -6.82 16.85 -7.29
CA ALA A 67 -7.18 17.43 -5.98
C ALA A 67 -5.98 17.34 -5.05
N LEU A 68 -5.35 16.16 -4.96
CA LEU A 68 -4.04 15.88 -4.35
C LEU A 68 -2.90 16.59 -5.09
N LYS A 69 -2.82 16.36 -6.39
CA LYS A 69 -2.14 17.14 -7.41
C LYS A 69 -2.82 18.49 -7.65
N ARG A 70 -3.99 18.91 -7.14
CA ARG A 70 -4.24 20.38 -6.98
C ARG A 70 -3.43 20.84 -5.80
N GLN A 71 -3.28 20.11 -4.71
CA GLN A 71 -2.35 20.58 -3.67
C GLN A 71 -0.90 20.69 -4.18
N VAL A 72 -0.47 19.83 -5.12
CA VAL A 72 0.84 19.91 -5.81
C VAL A 72 0.85 20.81 -7.08
N THR A 73 -0.24 20.88 -7.84
CA THR A 73 -0.39 21.64 -9.12
C THR A 73 -1.06 22.99 -8.94
N THR A 74 -1.69 23.27 -7.81
CA THR A 74 -1.99 24.62 -7.31
C THR A 74 -0.67 25.25 -6.87
N ALA A 75 0.29 24.50 -6.33
CA ALA A 75 1.68 24.98 -6.24
C ALA A 75 2.33 25.20 -7.64
N LEU A 76 2.10 24.32 -8.64
CA LEU A 76 2.65 24.50 -10.00
C LEU A 76 1.94 25.53 -10.92
N LEU A 77 0.62 25.70 -10.84
CA LEU A 77 -0.18 26.59 -11.70
C LEU A 77 -0.38 27.99 -11.09
N LEU A 78 -0.32 28.14 -9.76
CA LEU A 78 -0.47 29.47 -9.13
C LEU A 78 0.79 30.33 -9.21
N TYR A 79 1.94 29.77 -9.57
CA TYR A 79 3.13 30.58 -9.85
C TYR A 79 2.93 31.45 -11.11
N ARG A 80 2.01 31.08 -12.01
CA ARG A 80 1.73 31.90 -13.20
C ARG A 80 0.72 33.03 -12.95
N THR A 81 0.05 33.09 -11.79
CA THR A 81 -1.04 34.05 -11.54
C THR A 81 -0.95 34.83 -10.23
N ASN A 82 0.17 34.79 -9.51
CA ASN A 82 0.50 35.67 -8.37
C ASN A 82 -0.56 35.78 -7.25
N ASN A 83 -1.53 34.87 -7.20
CA ASN A 83 -2.55 34.81 -6.16
C ASN A 83 -2.15 33.73 -5.15
N ARG A 84 -1.89 34.11 -3.89
CA ARG A 84 -1.83 33.18 -2.75
C ARG A 84 -3.26 32.86 -2.29
N PRO A 85 -3.80 31.63 -2.40
CA PRO A 85 -5.13 31.33 -1.91
C PRO A 85 -5.12 30.34 -0.75
N HIS A 86 -6.06 30.58 0.15
CA HIS A 86 -6.78 29.68 1.05
C HIS A 86 -6.83 28.17 0.67
N SER A 87 -5.72 27.43 0.70
CA SER A 87 -5.75 25.97 0.54
C SER A 87 -6.41 25.32 1.76
N ALA A 88 -7.12 24.20 1.57
CA ALA A 88 -7.75 23.47 2.68
C ALA A 88 -6.72 23.12 3.78
N HIS A 89 -5.51 22.71 3.38
CA HIS A 89 -4.38 22.53 4.29
C HIS A 89 -4.07 23.79 5.13
N SER A 90 -3.96 24.97 4.50
CA SER A 90 -3.69 26.21 5.24
C SER A 90 -4.83 26.60 6.17
N LYS A 91 -6.09 26.33 5.79
CA LYS A 91 -7.25 26.57 6.66
C LYS A 91 -7.19 25.66 7.88
N PHE A 92 -7.07 24.35 7.69
CA PHE A 92 -6.97 23.40 8.80
C PHE A 92 -5.73 23.61 9.67
N THR A 93 -4.61 24.06 9.10
CA THR A 93 -3.43 24.44 9.88
C THR A 93 -3.72 25.64 10.79
N LYS A 94 -4.49 26.63 10.31
CA LYS A 94 -4.91 27.78 11.13
C LYS A 94 -5.92 27.36 12.20
N LEU A 95 -6.94 26.60 11.82
CA LEU A 95 -7.93 26.04 12.74
C LEU A 95 -7.24 25.23 13.85
N HIS A 96 -6.30 24.36 13.49
CA HIS A 96 -5.56 23.55 14.45
C HIS A 96 -4.75 24.41 15.42
N LYS A 97 -4.11 25.50 14.98
CA LYS A 97 -3.42 26.42 15.89
C LYS A 97 -4.37 27.18 16.82
N THR A 98 -5.59 27.45 16.37
CA THR A 98 -6.63 28.09 17.20
C THR A 98 -7.16 27.12 18.25
N VAL A 99 -7.41 25.86 17.88
CA VAL A 99 -7.98 24.84 18.78
C VAL A 99 -6.92 24.21 19.70
N PHE A 100 -5.70 24.02 19.20
CA PHE A 100 -4.56 23.41 19.90
C PHE A 100 -3.34 24.37 19.90
N PRO A 101 -3.38 25.46 20.68
CA PRO A 101 -2.35 26.51 20.64
C PRO A 101 -0.97 26.05 21.11
N ASN A 102 -0.91 25.06 22.01
CA ASN A 102 0.35 24.47 22.48
C ASN A 102 0.93 23.42 21.53
N GLY A 103 0.26 23.16 20.40
CA GLY A 103 0.66 22.14 19.41
C GLY A 103 0.47 20.70 19.88
N ASP A 104 0.34 20.47 21.18
CA ASP A 104 0.15 19.16 21.75
C ASP A 104 -1.35 18.84 21.84
N ALA A 105 -1.80 18.03 20.90
CA ALA A 105 -3.16 17.57 20.87
C ALA A 105 -3.41 16.53 22.02
N SER A 106 -2.35 16.04 22.68
CA SER A 106 -2.42 15.08 23.80
C SER A 106 -2.95 15.64 25.12
N THR A 107 -3.03 16.97 25.30
CA THR A 107 -3.77 17.54 26.43
C THR A 107 -5.24 17.17 26.29
N GLN A 108 -5.76 16.37 27.22
CA GLN A 108 -7.17 15.95 27.29
C GLN A 108 -8.10 17.15 27.16
N PHE A 109 -8.55 17.39 25.93
CA PHE A 109 -9.53 18.41 25.62
C PHE A 109 -10.90 17.76 25.75
N GLU A 110 -11.51 17.80 26.93
CA GLU A 110 -12.91 17.42 27.06
C GLU A 110 -13.78 18.51 26.40
N PRO A 111 -14.52 18.21 25.32
CA PRO A 111 -15.41 19.17 24.69
C PRO A 111 -16.67 19.36 25.54
N HIS A 112 -17.07 20.60 25.80
CA HIS A 112 -18.33 20.88 26.50
C HIS A 112 -19.50 20.87 25.52
N GLY A 113 -20.02 19.69 25.24
CA GLY A 113 -21.20 19.48 24.40
C GLY A 113 -20.90 19.32 22.91
N PRO A 114 -21.95 19.09 22.09
CA PRO A 114 -21.81 18.58 20.72
C PRO A 114 -21.17 19.57 19.74
N ILE A 115 -21.28 20.89 19.98
CA ILE A 115 -20.68 21.92 19.11
C ILE A 115 -19.17 21.98 19.32
N GLU A 116 -18.70 21.96 20.57
CA GLU A 116 -17.27 21.90 20.85
C GLU A 116 -16.67 20.58 20.38
N GLU A 117 -17.41 19.47 20.53
CA GLU A 117 -16.98 18.17 20.03
C GLU A 117 -16.76 18.21 18.50
N LEU A 118 -17.72 18.76 17.75
CA LEU A 118 -17.62 18.97 16.31
C LEU A 118 -16.40 19.83 15.91
N ILE A 119 -16.17 20.94 16.64
CA ILE A 119 -15.04 21.83 16.36
C ILE A 119 -13.71 21.09 16.56
N VAL A 120 -13.57 20.39 17.69
CA VAL A 120 -12.33 19.67 18.06
C VAL A 120 -12.10 18.51 17.09
N SER A 121 -13.08 17.64 16.90
CA SER A 121 -12.99 16.45 16.03
C SER A 121 -12.75 16.83 14.57
N GLY A 122 -13.49 17.79 14.02
CA GLY A 122 -13.38 18.22 12.62
C GLY A 122 -12.06 18.93 12.34
N THR A 123 -11.61 19.79 13.26
CA THR A 123 -10.30 20.45 13.15
C THR A 123 -9.15 19.44 13.18
N ALA A 124 -9.16 18.53 14.16
CA ALA A 124 -8.13 17.52 14.32
C ALA A 124 -8.11 16.54 13.13
N PHE A 125 -9.29 16.11 12.67
CA PHE A 125 -9.45 15.26 11.49
C PHE A 125 -8.86 15.93 10.25
N GLY A 126 -9.31 17.15 9.91
CA GLY A 126 -8.85 17.82 8.70
C GLY A 126 -7.35 18.11 8.74
N PHE A 127 -6.82 18.58 9.87
CA PHE A 127 -5.37 18.77 10.05
C PHE A 127 -4.60 17.46 9.84
N GLY A 128 -5.05 16.40 10.49
CA GLY A 128 -4.43 15.08 10.43
C GLY A 128 -4.42 14.49 9.03
N VAL A 129 -5.57 14.48 8.33
CA VAL A 129 -5.68 13.95 6.97
C VAL A 129 -4.72 14.65 6.01
N PHE A 130 -4.67 15.99 6.02
CA PHE A 130 -3.82 16.71 5.07
C PHE A 130 -2.33 16.55 5.38
N ASN A 131 -1.93 16.65 6.66
CA ASN A 131 -0.51 16.48 7.03
C ASN A 131 -0.04 15.05 6.78
N LEU A 132 -0.87 14.04 7.07
CA LEU A 132 -0.54 12.65 6.80
C LEU A 132 -0.49 12.35 5.30
N ALA A 133 -1.41 12.90 4.51
CA ALA A 133 -1.39 12.75 3.06
C ALA A 133 -0.10 13.33 2.44
N LEU A 134 0.42 14.44 2.97
CA LEU A 134 1.68 15.03 2.52
C LEU A 134 2.89 14.20 2.97
N SER A 135 2.85 13.60 4.16
CA SER A 135 3.97 12.81 4.70
C SER A 135 4.20 11.48 4.00
N ILE A 136 3.18 10.94 3.30
CA ILE A 136 3.30 9.68 2.55
C ILE A 136 3.69 9.87 1.08
N LEU A 137 3.83 11.11 0.60
CA LEU A 137 4.23 11.39 -0.79
C LEU A 137 5.68 10.96 -1.06
N PRO A 138 6.03 10.59 -2.30
CA PRO A 138 7.41 10.36 -2.69
C PRO A 138 8.34 11.54 -2.37
N ARG A 139 9.58 11.25 -1.93
CA ARG A 139 10.57 12.25 -1.47
C ARG A 139 10.82 13.41 -2.44
N LYS A 140 10.75 13.16 -3.76
CA LYS A 140 10.91 14.21 -4.78
C LYS A 140 9.78 15.25 -4.68
N ILE A 141 8.55 14.78 -4.47
CA ILE A 141 7.35 15.62 -4.30
C ILE A 141 7.39 16.34 -2.95
N GLN A 142 7.79 15.64 -1.90
CA GLN A 142 7.95 16.24 -0.56
C GLN A 142 8.95 17.41 -0.55
N ARG A 143 10.13 17.21 -1.15
CA ARG A 143 11.14 18.28 -1.31
C ARG A 143 10.59 19.48 -2.07
N PHE A 144 9.88 19.20 -3.17
CA PHE A 144 9.25 20.24 -3.98
C PHE A 144 8.23 21.05 -3.17
N ILE A 145 7.27 20.39 -2.50
CA ILE A 145 6.24 21.04 -1.70
C ILE A 145 6.83 21.82 -0.51
N SER A 146 7.89 21.30 0.12
CA SER A 146 8.61 21.99 1.20
C SER A 146 9.27 23.29 0.72
N TRP A 147 9.80 23.32 -0.51
CA TRP A 147 10.34 24.53 -1.13
C TRP A 147 9.27 25.62 -1.33
N PHE A 148 8.00 25.24 -1.51
CA PHE A 148 6.86 26.17 -1.53
C PHE A 148 6.35 26.59 -0.14
N GLY A 149 7.05 26.22 0.94
CA GLY A 149 6.73 26.66 2.30
C GLY A 149 5.64 25.84 3.02
N PHE A 150 5.21 24.72 2.45
CA PHE A 150 4.37 23.77 3.17
C PHE A 150 5.25 23.00 4.17
N LYS A 151 4.89 23.09 5.45
CA LYS A 151 5.45 22.24 6.50
C LYS A 151 4.40 21.22 6.90
N TYR A 152 4.82 19.98 7.04
CA TYR A 152 3.98 18.90 7.55
C TYR A 152 4.77 18.10 8.58
N ASP A 153 4.08 17.55 9.58
CA ASP A 153 4.66 16.67 10.58
C ASP A 153 3.80 15.42 10.73
N GLN A 154 4.40 14.25 10.49
CA GLN A 154 3.67 12.99 10.47
C GLN A 154 3.20 12.58 11.87
N LYS A 155 4.01 12.83 12.91
CA LYS A 155 3.68 12.48 14.28
C LYS A 155 2.46 13.28 14.76
N SER A 156 2.49 14.60 14.57
CA SER A 156 1.37 15.49 14.89
C SER A 156 0.12 15.14 14.10
N ALA A 157 0.27 14.72 12.83
CA ALA A 157 -0.86 14.30 12.00
C ALA A 157 -1.56 13.06 12.56
N ILE A 158 -0.79 12.06 12.98
CA ILE A 158 -1.31 10.82 13.59
C ILE A 158 -2.00 11.14 14.91
N GLN A 159 -1.37 11.93 15.79
CA GLN A 159 -1.95 12.33 17.07
C GLN A 159 -3.29 13.08 16.88
N ALA A 160 -3.37 14.00 15.92
CA ALA A 160 -4.61 14.70 15.61
C ALA A 160 -5.72 13.75 15.12
N LEU A 161 -5.37 12.75 14.29
CA LEU A 161 -6.34 11.73 13.88
C LEU A 161 -6.78 10.84 15.05
N GLU A 162 -5.87 10.47 15.96
CA GLU A 162 -6.21 9.67 17.14
C GLU A 162 -7.21 10.39 18.04
N ILE A 163 -7.09 11.71 18.18
CA ILE A 163 -8.04 12.53 18.94
C ILE A 163 -9.38 12.62 18.22
N ALA A 164 -9.36 12.87 16.92
CA ALA A 164 -10.59 12.86 16.12
C ALA A 164 -11.31 11.52 16.25
N ALA A 165 -10.58 10.40 16.24
CA ALA A 165 -11.10 9.04 16.39
C ALA A 165 -11.75 8.75 17.76
N GLN A 166 -11.46 9.54 18.79
CA GLN A 166 -12.10 9.42 20.12
C GLN A 166 -13.46 10.12 20.20
N GLY A 167 -13.82 10.96 19.21
CA GLY A 167 -15.12 11.61 19.13
C GLY A 167 -16.27 10.62 18.86
N LYS A 168 -17.50 11.13 18.87
CA LYS A 168 -18.73 10.35 18.64
C LYS A 168 -19.39 10.63 17.29
N ASP A 169 -18.96 11.70 16.63
CA ASP A 169 -19.48 12.18 15.36
C ASP A 169 -18.91 11.43 14.14
N ALA A 170 -19.19 11.93 12.93
CA ALA A 170 -18.72 11.32 11.69
C ALA A 170 -17.19 11.42 11.52
N HIS A 171 -16.53 12.44 12.08
CA HIS A 171 -15.09 12.61 11.98
C HIS A 171 -14.34 11.47 12.64
N ALA A 172 -14.85 10.96 13.76
CA ALA A 172 -14.25 9.82 14.44
C ALA A 172 -14.17 8.58 13.55
N VAL A 173 -15.26 8.31 12.82
CA VAL A 173 -15.37 7.19 11.88
C VAL A 173 -14.37 7.36 10.72
N PHE A 174 -14.26 8.55 10.14
CA PHE A 174 -13.30 8.81 9.06
C PHE A 174 -11.85 8.87 9.53
N ALA A 175 -11.58 9.39 10.72
CA ALA A 175 -10.24 9.44 11.30
C ALA A 175 -9.72 8.02 11.54
N ALA A 176 -10.54 7.13 12.11
CA ALA A 176 -10.21 5.72 12.27
C ALA A 176 -9.95 5.03 10.92
N LEU A 177 -10.74 5.32 9.87
CA LEU A 177 -10.46 4.80 8.52
C LEU A 177 -9.10 5.23 7.99
N VAL A 178 -8.74 6.50 8.18
CA VAL A 178 -7.46 7.05 7.71
C VAL A 178 -6.29 6.45 8.48
N LEU A 179 -6.42 6.31 9.81
CA LEU A 179 -5.45 5.63 10.65
C LEU A 179 -5.27 4.17 10.23
N MET A 180 -6.35 3.40 10.12
CA MET A 180 -6.28 2.00 9.68
C MET A 180 -5.69 1.87 8.27
N LEU A 181 -6.04 2.76 7.34
CA LEU A 181 -5.43 2.78 6.01
C LEU A 181 -3.92 2.96 6.10
N TYR A 182 -3.47 3.97 6.84
CA TYR A 182 -2.05 4.28 7.04
C TYR A 182 -1.31 3.12 7.71
N MET A 183 -1.83 2.61 8.83
CA MET A 183 -1.24 1.48 9.56
C MET A 183 -1.20 0.23 8.69
N SER A 184 -2.27 -0.06 7.93
CA SER A 184 -2.31 -1.18 6.99
C SER A 184 -1.24 -1.03 5.89
N LEU A 185 -0.99 0.19 5.42
CA LEU A 185 0.02 0.47 4.41
C LEU A 185 1.42 0.24 4.97
N VAL A 186 1.72 0.78 6.16
CA VAL A 186 3.02 0.61 6.82
C VAL A 186 3.28 -0.88 7.09
N LEU A 187 2.34 -1.57 7.73
CA LEU A 187 2.43 -3.01 8.02
C LEU A 187 2.64 -3.83 6.73
N GLN A 188 1.88 -3.51 5.68
CA GLN A 188 1.97 -4.24 4.43
C GLN A 188 3.29 -3.97 3.70
N MET A 189 3.79 -2.74 3.66
CA MET A 189 4.80 -2.31 2.69
C MET A 189 6.25 -2.37 3.20
N THR A 190 6.46 -2.36 4.51
CA THR A 190 7.81 -2.22 5.10
C THR A 190 8.48 -3.53 5.49
N SER A 191 7.74 -4.65 5.59
CA SER A 191 8.20 -5.98 6.06
C SER A 191 8.78 -6.03 7.48
N TRP A 192 9.12 -4.88 8.08
CA TRP A 192 9.57 -4.70 9.45
C TRP A 192 9.08 -3.35 9.99
N GLN A 193 8.71 -3.31 11.27
CA GLN A 193 8.27 -2.13 11.99
C GLN A 193 8.99 -2.09 13.34
N ALA A 194 9.18 -0.88 13.90
CA ALA A 194 9.85 -0.71 15.19
C ALA A 194 9.15 -1.44 16.34
N ASP A 195 7.82 -1.49 16.26
CA ASP A 195 6.90 -2.17 17.17
C ASP A 195 5.63 -2.59 16.41
N ALA A 196 5.72 -3.74 15.74
CA ALA A 196 4.62 -4.28 14.95
C ALA A 196 3.43 -4.70 15.82
N GLU A 197 3.67 -5.25 17.02
CA GLU A 197 2.62 -5.76 17.90
C GLU A 197 1.74 -4.63 18.43
N SER A 198 2.34 -3.55 18.92
CA SER A 198 1.59 -2.37 19.36
C SER A 198 0.79 -1.75 18.22
N MET A 199 1.37 -1.68 17.02
CA MET A 199 0.66 -1.17 15.84
C MET A 199 -0.56 -2.05 15.48
N MET A 200 -0.41 -3.38 15.47
CA MET A 200 -1.54 -4.29 15.21
C MET A 200 -2.62 -4.18 16.30
N ARG A 201 -2.23 -4.04 17.58
CA ARG A 201 -3.16 -3.85 18.69
C ARG A 201 -3.96 -2.55 18.57
N GLN A 202 -3.27 -1.44 18.26
CA GLN A 202 -3.90 -0.15 18.01
C GLN A 202 -4.88 -0.23 16.83
N TYR A 203 -4.52 -0.95 15.76
CA TYR A 203 -5.41 -1.20 14.64
C TYR A 203 -6.68 -1.92 15.10
N GLY A 204 -6.55 -3.01 15.86
CA GLY A 204 -7.68 -3.75 16.42
C GLY A 204 -8.63 -2.85 17.23
N ASN A 205 -8.05 -2.02 18.09
CA ASN A 205 -8.80 -1.04 18.91
C ASN A 205 -9.59 -0.01 18.07
N LEU A 206 -9.18 0.25 16.81
CA LEU A 206 -9.92 1.11 15.89
C LEU A 206 -11.03 0.35 15.16
N VAL A 207 -10.76 -0.87 14.67
CA VAL A 207 -11.68 -1.59 13.79
C VAL A 207 -12.85 -2.22 14.55
N ASP A 208 -12.64 -2.69 15.78
CA ASP A 208 -13.64 -3.47 16.51
C ASP A 208 -14.86 -2.65 16.97
N PRO A 209 -14.70 -1.47 17.60
CA PRO A 209 -15.85 -0.65 18.00
C PRO A 209 -16.68 -0.19 16.79
N ILE A 210 -16.02 0.14 15.68
CA ILE A 210 -16.71 0.63 14.48
C ILE A 210 -17.45 -0.49 13.78
N SER A 211 -16.86 -1.68 13.72
CA SER A 211 -17.54 -2.87 13.18
C SER A 211 -18.75 -3.25 14.02
N ALA A 212 -18.69 -3.09 15.34
CA ALA A 212 -19.84 -3.30 16.22
C ALA A 212 -20.95 -2.25 16.00
N ARG A 213 -20.57 -0.99 15.77
CA ARG A 213 -21.50 0.11 15.46
C ARG A 213 -22.14 -0.03 14.07
N TYR A 214 -21.43 -0.57 13.10
CA TYR A 214 -21.86 -0.72 11.70
C TYR A 214 -21.62 -2.15 11.18
N PRO A 215 -22.38 -3.15 11.66
CA PRO A 215 -22.13 -4.57 11.39
C PRO A 215 -22.26 -4.96 9.91
N SER A 216 -22.98 -4.18 9.11
CA SER A 216 -23.16 -4.38 7.67
C SER A 216 -22.22 -3.52 6.80
N GLY A 217 -21.25 -2.83 7.40
CA GLY A 217 -20.36 -1.91 6.69
C GLY A 217 -19.18 -2.60 6.00
N ASN A 218 -19.20 -2.63 4.66
CA ASN A 218 -18.15 -3.30 3.85
C ASN A 218 -16.72 -2.77 4.10
N LEU A 219 -16.54 -1.48 4.40
CA LEU A 219 -15.21 -0.92 4.67
C LEU A 219 -14.60 -1.48 5.96
N TRP A 220 -15.41 -1.72 7.00
CA TRP A 220 -14.92 -2.30 8.26
C TRP A 220 -14.66 -3.79 8.10
N THR A 221 -15.52 -4.49 7.33
CA THR A 221 -15.26 -5.88 6.93
C THR A 221 -13.93 -6.02 6.19
N LEU A 222 -13.64 -5.11 5.26
CA LEU A 222 -12.36 -5.05 4.54
C LEU A 222 -11.20 -4.89 5.52
N TYR A 223 -11.23 -3.87 6.38
CA TYR A 223 -10.11 -3.59 7.29
C TYR A 223 -9.94 -4.66 8.37
N ARG A 224 -11.00 -5.34 8.79
CA ARG A 224 -10.92 -6.52 9.67
C ARG A 224 -10.29 -7.71 8.95
N GLY A 225 -10.74 -8.03 7.73
CA GLY A 225 -10.11 -9.08 6.93
C GLY A 225 -8.63 -8.79 6.65
N LYS A 226 -8.30 -7.53 6.38
CA LYS A 226 -6.92 -7.07 6.20
C LYS A 226 -6.09 -7.21 7.47
N LEU A 227 -6.64 -6.90 8.65
CA LEU A 227 -5.96 -7.13 9.93
C LEU A 227 -5.62 -8.61 10.13
N MET A 228 -6.58 -9.51 9.90
CA MET A 228 -6.34 -10.97 10.00
C MET A 228 -5.23 -11.42 9.04
N ARG A 229 -5.22 -10.92 7.80
CA ARG A 229 -4.14 -11.20 6.84
C ARG A 229 -2.79 -10.71 7.35
N LEU A 230 -2.71 -9.49 7.88
CA LEU A 230 -1.48 -8.91 8.44
C LEU A 230 -0.99 -9.65 9.69
N MET A 231 -1.91 -10.22 10.47
CA MET A 231 -1.64 -11.10 11.61
C MET A 231 -1.24 -12.53 11.21
N ARG A 232 -1.23 -12.85 9.91
CA ARG A 232 -0.99 -14.19 9.36
C ARG A 232 -2.06 -15.21 9.78
N GLU A 233 -3.30 -14.77 9.88
CA GLU A 233 -4.51 -15.58 10.10
C GLU A 233 -5.32 -15.67 8.79
N GLN A 234 -4.78 -16.34 7.78
CA GLN A 234 -5.25 -16.23 6.40
C GLN A 234 -6.63 -16.87 6.18
N ASP A 235 -6.93 -17.99 6.83
CA ASP A 235 -8.25 -18.62 6.72
C ASP A 235 -9.35 -17.72 7.27
N GLN A 236 -9.10 -17.05 8.40
CA GLN A 236 -10.02 -16.07 8.96
C GLN A 236 -10.16 -14.85 8.05
N ALA A 237 -9.05 -14.34 7.50
CA ALA A 237 -9.08 -13.25 6.53
C ALA A 237 -9.97 -13.58 5.33
N ILE A 238 -9.78 -14.77 4.73
CA ILE A 238 -10.56 -15.24 3.57
C ILE A 238 -12.04 -15.37 3.95
N ALA A 239 -12.36 -15.97 5.11
CA ALA A 239 -13.73 -16.12 5.57
C ALA A 239 -14.45 -14.77 5.72
N ILE A 240 -13.81 -13.79 6.37
CA ILE A 240 -14.35 -12.45 6.58
C ILE A 240 -14.56 -11.72 5.24
N LEU A 241 -13.59 -11.78 4.33
CA LEU A 241 -13.68 -11.12 3.03
C LEU A 241 -14.80 -11.74 2.16
N ARG A 242 -14.98 -13.07 2.24
CA ARG A 242 -16.09 -13.76 1.56
C ARG A 242 -17.45 -13.39 2.14
N GLU A 243 -17.55 -13.31 3.46
CA GLU A 243 -18.77 -12.83 4.13
C GLU A 243 -19.15 -11.44 3.61
N GLY A 244 -18.18 -10.54 3.55
CA GLY A 244 -18.33 -9.20 3.01
C GLY A 244 -18.75 -9.14 1.54
N LEU A 245 -18.65 -10.25 0.79
CA LEU A 245 -18.99 -10.34 -0.63
C LEU A 245 -20.20 -11.22 -0.92
N LYS A 246 -20.90 -11.74 0.10
CA LYS A 246 -22.06 -12.60 -0.09
C LYS A 246 -23.16 -11.91 -0.92
N PRO A 247 -23.89 -12.68 -1.75
CA PRO A 247 -25.07 -12.19 -2.43
C PRO A 247 -26.20 -11.88 -1.42
N GLY A 248 -27.14 -11.02 -1.80
CA GLY A 248 -28.30 -10.69 -0.95
C GLY A 248 -28.04 -9.68 0.17
N ARG A 249 -26.88 -9.00 0.18
CA ARG A 249 -26.60 -7.91 1.13
C ARG A 249 -27.57 -6.73 0.94
N VAL A 250 -28.11 -6.23 2.05
CA VAL A 250 -29.07 -5.10 2.08
C VAL A 250 -28.45 -3.80 1.55
N HIS A 251 -27.15 -3.60 1.78
CA HIS A 251 -26.42 -2.42 1.32
C HIS A 251 -25.27 -2.85 0.41
N VAL A 252 -25.32 -2.38 -0.84
CA VAL A 252 -24.28 -2.63 -1.84
C VAL A 252 -23.60 -1.31 -2.17
N PHE A 253 -22.27 -1.28 -1.95
CA PHE A 253 -21.41 -0.17 -2.36
C PHE A 253 -20.29 -0.73 -3.23
N LYS A 254 -20.48 -0.64 -4.55
CA LYS A 254 -19.61 -1.25 -5.56
C LYS A 254 -18.12 -0.95 -5.36
N GLN A 255 -17.80 0.28 -4.97
CA GLN A 255 -16.43 0.74 -4.70
C GLN A 255 -15.80 -0.03 -3.53
N ALA A 256 -16.56 -0.28 -2.45
CA ALA A 256 -16.07 -1.09 -1.34
C ALA A 256 -16.01 -2.58 -1.71
N ASP A 257 -16.95 -3.08 -2.52
CA ASP A 257 -16.89 -4.45 -3.03
C ASP A 257 -15.64 -4.68 -3.88
N MET A 258 -15.25 -3.69 -4.70
CA MET A 258 -14.01 -3.74 -5.46
C MET A 258 -12.78 -3.88 -4.54
N LEU A 259 -12.72 -3.13 -3.45
CA LEU A 259 -11.62 -3.25 -2.47
C LEU A 259 -11.60 -4.61 -1.78
N LEU A 260 -12.77 -5.16 -1.43
CA LEU A 260 -12.91 -6.49 -0.85
C LEU A 260 -12.44 -7.58 -1.82
N VAL A 261 -12.87 -7.53 -3.08
CA VAL A 261 -12.44 -8.50 -4.11
C VAL A 261 -10.94 -8.40 -4.32
N TYR A 262 -10.38 -7.18 -4.36
CA TYR A 262 -8.95 -6.98 -4.51
C TYR A 262 -8.14 -7.57 -3.34
N GLU A 263 -8.55 -7.31 -2.10
CA GLU A 263 -7.91 -7.86 -0.91
C GLU A 263 -8.02 -9.39 -0.86
N LEU A 264 -9.19 -9.93 -1.22
CA LEU A 264 -9.41 -11.37 -1.30
C LEU A 264 -8.51 -12.01 -2.37
N ALA A 265 -8.42 -11.44 -3.56
CA ALA A 265 -7.59 -11.96 -4.65
C ALA A 265 -6.12 -12.10 -4.21
N TRP A 266 -5.54 -11.08 -3.58
CA TRP A 266 -4.16 -11.15 -3.11
C TRP A 266 -3.96 -12.12 -1.94
N THR A 267 -4.94 -12.22 -1.04
CA THR A 267 -4.91 -13.21 0.05
C THR A 267 -4.92 -14.63 -0.53
N LEU A 268 -5.75 -14.89 -1.54
CA LEU A 268 -5.81 -16.18 -2.23
C LEU A 268 -4.51 -16.50 -2.99
N VAL A 269 -3.90 -15.53 -3.67
CA VAL A 269 -2.57 -15.71 -4.30
C VAL A 269 -1.53 -16.08 -3.24
N GLY A 270 -1.53 -15.38 -2.09
CA GLY A 270 -0.59 -15.65 -1.00
C GLY A 270 -0.69 -17.08 -0.46
N GLU A 271 -1.91 -17.61 -0.38
CA GLU A 271 -2.20 -18.97 0.05
C GLU A 271 -2.28 -19.99 -1.10
N ARG A 272 -1.77 -19.61 -2.29
CA ARG A 272 -1.68 -20.50 -3.46
C ARG A 272 -3.02 -21.09 -3.93
N ARG A 273 -4.13 -20.41 -3.62
CA ARG A 273 -5.49 -20.74 -4.05
C ARG A 273 -5.75 -20.10 -5.42
N TYR A 274 -4.93 -20.49 -6.40
CA TYR A 274 -4.81 -19.79 -7.67
C TYR A 274 -6.08 -19.80 -8.52
N ASP A 275 -6.83 -20.90 -8.53
CA ASP A 275 -8.09 -20.97 -9.26
C ASP A 275 -9.08 -19.90 -8.78
N GLU A 276 -9.28 -19.83 -7.47
CA GLU A 276 -10.16 -18.84 -6.84
C GLU A 276 -9.60 -17.42 -7.01
N ALA A 277 -8.27 -17.25 -6.97
CA ALA A 277 -7.63 -15.96 -7.21
C ALA A 277 -7.86 -15.46 -8.65
N ALA A 278 -7.75 -16.35 -9.64
CA ALA A 278 -7.99 -16.03 -11.06
C ALA A 278 -9.42 -15.53 -11.26
N GLU A 279 -10.41 -16.20 -10.66
CA GLU A 279 -11.81 -15.75 -10.67
C GLU A 279 -11.97 -14.35 -10.06
N MET A 280 -11.32 -14.07 -8.93
CA MET A 280 -11.39 -12.75 -8.29
C MET A 280 -10.73 -11.65 -9.14
N PHE A 281 -9.62 -11.93 -9.82
CA PHE A 281 -9.03 -10.97 -10.77
C PHE A 281 -9.93 -10.73 -11.98
N MET A 282 -10.62 -11.76 -12.49
CA MET A 282 -11.60 -11.56 -13.55
C MET A 282 -12.81 -10.76 -13.08
N LYS A 283 -13.28 -10.97 -11.84
CA LYS A 283 -14.30 -10.13 -11.20
C LYS A 283 -13.85 -8.67 -11.06
N MET A 284 -12.56 -8.41 -10.81
CA MET A 284 -12.02 -7.05 -10.79
C MET A 284 -12.16 -6.34 -12.14
N LYS A 285 -12.06 -7.06 -13.26
CA LYS A 285 -12.29 -6.50 -14.61
C LYS A 285 -13.74 -6.02 -14.79
N GLU A 286 -14.70 -6.73 -14.20
CA GLU A 286 -16.14 -6.36 -14.26
C GLU A 286 -16.45 -5.18 -13.36
N LEU A 287 -15.83 -5.15 -12.17
CA LEU A 287 -16.08 -4.10 -11.18
C LEU A 287 -15.37 -2.79 -11.52
N ASN A 288 -14.17 -2.85 -12.11
CA ASN A 288 -13.29 -1.71 -12.33
C ASN A 288 -13.19 -1.37 -13.83
N SER A 289 -13.06 -0.08 -14.16
CA SER A 289 -12.85 0.39 -15.54
C SER A 289 -11.36 0.55 -15.92
N TRP A 290 -10.43 0.15 -15.05
CA TRP A 290 -8.99 0.38 -15.19
C TRP A 290 -8.18 -0.90 -14.94
N SER A 291 -6.91 -0.90 -15.37
CA SER A 291 -5.92 -1.97 -15.12
C SER A 291 -6.35 -3.35 -15.63
N HIS A 292 -7.17 -3.40 -16.68
CA HIS A 292 -7.67 -4.66 -17.25
C HIS A 292 -6.53 -5.57 -17.72
N ALA A 293 -5.50 -5.01 -18.36
CA ALA A 293 -4.28 -5.72 -18.73
C ALA A 293 -3.62 -6.39 -17.50
N THR A 294 -3.53 -5.68 -16.38
CA THR A 294 -2.98 -6.20 -15.12
C THR A 294 -3.80 -7.36 -14.57
N TYR A 295 -5.14 -7.26 -14.57
CA TYR A 295 -5.98 -8.35 -14.07
C TYR A 295 -5.89 -9.61 -14.96
N HIS A 296 -5.80 -9.48 -16.29
CA HIS A 296 -5.58 -10.63 -17.17
C HIS A 296 -4.21 -11.25 -16.94
N PHE A 297 -3.17 -10.44 -16.78
CA PHE A 297 -1.83 -10.93 -16.50
C PHE A 297 -1.76 -11.70 -15.18
N LEU A 298 -2.39 -11.19 -14.12
CA LEU A 298 -2.48 -11.86 -12.82
C LEU A 298 -3.30 -13.16 -12.90
N ALA A 299 -4.48 -13.13 -13.54
CA ALA A 299 -5.30 -14.31 -13.74
C ALA A 299 -4.57 -15.38 -14.58
N ALA A 300 -3.86 -14.97 -15.65
CA ALA A 300 -3.04 -15.88 -16.44
C ALA A 300 -1.91 -16.51 -15.63
N GLY A 301 -1.24 -15.72 -14.78
CA GLY A 301 -0.25 -16.23 -13.83
C GLY A 301 -0.83 -17.32 -12.92
N CYS A 302 -2.02 -17.07 -12.35
CA CYS A 302 -2.73 -18.07 -11.56
C CYS A 302 -3.08 -19.34 -12.38
N CYS A 303 -3.59 -19.18 -13.61
CA CYS A 303 -3.89 -20.30 -14.51
C CYS A 303 -2.64 -21.14 -14.84
N ILE A 304 -1.48 -20.50 -15.03
CA ILE A 304 -0.20 -21.20 -15.25
C ILE A 304 0.16 -22.05 -14.03
N SER A 305 0.03 -21.48 -12.81
CA SER A 305 0.37 -22.18 -11.56
C SER A 305 -0.45 -23.43 -11.29
N VAL A 306 -1.63 -23.58 -11.92
CA VAL A 306 -2.49 -24.78 -11.83
C VAL A 306 -2.50 -25.63 -13.12
N GLY A 307 -1.69 -25.28 -14.12
CA GLY A 307 -1.58 -26.02 -15.38
C GLY A 307 -2.68 -25.75 -16.43
N LYS A 308 -3.52 -24.72 -16.25
CA LYS A 308 -4.55 -24.30 -17.22
C LYS A 308 -3.95 -23.43 -18.33
N LEU A 309 -3.02 -24.00 -19.10
CA LEU A 309 -2.18 -23.27 -20.05
C LEU A 309 -2.98 -22.63 -21.19
N ASP A 310 -4.00 -23.29 -21.72
CA ASP A 310 -4.83 -22.73 -22.81
C ASP A 310 -5.58 -21.47 -22.38
N GLN A 311 -6.12 -21.49 -21.16
CA GLN A 311 -6.77 -20.33 -20.56
C GLN A 311 -5.76 -19.20 -20.32
N ALA A 312 -4.58 -19.53 -19.80
CA ALA A 312 -3.52 -18.55 -19.59
C ALA A 312 -3.08 -17.89 -20.91
N GLN A 313 -2.88 -18.68 -21.98
CA GLN A 313 -2.48 -18.19 -23.29
C GLN A 313 -3.54 -17.22 -23.84
N SER A 314 -4.81 -17.60 -23.79
CA SER A 314 -5.94 -16.76 -24.20
C SER A 314 -5.99 -15.43 -23.44
N LEU A 315 -5.81 -15.46 -22.11
CA LEU A 315 -5.78 -14.25 -21.29
C LEU A 315 -4.61 -13.33 -21.64
N LEU A 316 -3.41 -13.88 -21.90
CA LEU A 316 -2.24 -13.09 -22.26
C LEU A 316 -2.33 -12.52 -23.68
N ASP A 317 -2.87 -13.27 -24.64
CA ASP A 317 -3.05 -12.80 -26.02
C ASP A 317 -4.10 -11.69 -26.13
N ALA A 318 -5.02 -11.59 -25.17
CA ALA A 318 -5.97 -10.49 -25.10
C ALA A 318 -5.34 -9.16 -24.61
N ILE A 319 -4.21 -9.21 -23.90
CA ILE A 319 -3.60 -8.03 -23.24
C ILE A 319 -3.33 -6.85 -24.19
N PRO A 320 -2.74 -7.03 -25.39
CA PRO A 320 -2.49 -5.91 -26.30
C PRO A 320 -3.73 -5.06 -26.59
N GLY A 321 -4.91 -5.68 -26.72
CA GLY A 321 -6.19 -4.99 -26.95
C GLY A 321 -6.79 -4.33 -25.69
N LEU A 322 -6.22 -4.57 -24.52
CA LEU A 322 -6.63 -4.00 -23.23
C LEU A 322 -5.72 -2.87 -22.75
N THR A 323 -4.55 -2.71 -23.38
CA THR A 323 -3.64 -1.59 -23.15
C THR A 323 -4.13 -0.34 -23.91
N GLY A 324 -3.86 0.85 -23.39
CA GLY A 324 -4.11 2.08 -24.18
C GLY A 324 -4.60 3.30 -23.40
N LYS A 325 -5.04 3.14 -22.15
CA LYS A 325 -5.39 4.30 -21.31
C LYS A 325 -4.12 4.99 -20.82
N ARG A 326 -3.69 6.03 -21.54
CA ARG A 326 -2.56 6.86 -21.11
C ARG A 326 -2.93 7.66 -19.86
N VAL A 327 -2.05 7.66 -18.88
CA VAL A 327 -2.15 8.52 -17.68
C VAL A 327 -1.15 9.66 -17.85
N ALA A 328 -1.67 10.89 -17.92
CA ALA A 328 -0.85 12.09 -18.16
C ALA A 328 0.06 11.99 -19.41
N GLY A 329 -0.42 11.35 -20.47
CA GLY A 329 0.32 11.18 -21.74
C GLY A 329 1.23 9.95 -21.80
N ASN A 330 1.48 9.28 -20.67
CA ASN A 330 2.35 8.11 -20.58
C ASN A 330 1.55 6.81 -20.40
N ARG A 331 2.11 5.67 -20.85
CA ARG A 331 1.54 4.35 -20.52
C ARG A 331 1.74 4.05 -19.03
N PRO A 332 0.75 3.43 -18.35
CA PRO A 332 0.93 2.93 -16.99
C PRO A 332 2.15 2.00 -16.93
N PRO A 333 3.12 2.20 -16.05
CA PRO A 333 4.33 1.40 -16.14
C PRO A 333 4.19 -0.07 -15.74
N THR A 334 3.12 -0.43 -15.02
CA THR A 334 2.71 -1.83 -14.87
C THR A 334 2.41 -2.47 -16.23
N GLU A 335 1.77 -1.75 -17.17
CA GLU A 335 1.55 -2.24 -18.54
C GLU A 335 2.86 -2.36 -19.31
N VAL A 336 3.79 -1.41 -19.13
CA VAL A 336 5.14 -1.49 -19.74
C VAL A 336 5.91 -2.73 -19.25
N PHE A 337 5.82 -3.02 -17.95
CA PHE A 337 6.40 -4.23 -17.37
C PHE A 337 5.75 -5.50 -17.96
N ILE A 338 4.42 -5.54 -18.04
CA ILE A 338 3.66 -6.67 -18.60
C ILE A 338 4.07 -6.91 -20.06
N ASP A 339 4.09 -5.87 -20.89
CA ASP A 339 4.53 -5.98 -22.30
C ASP A 339 5.95 -6.54 -22.40
N SER A 340 6.86 -6.03 -21.56
CA SER A 340 8.25 -6.48 -21.54
C SER A 340 8.38 -7.94 -21.12
N LYS A 341 7.56 -8.41 -20.17
CA LYS A 341 7.52 -9.80 -19.74
C LYS A 341 6.91 -10.74 -20.78
N ILE A 342 5.84 -10.34 -21.44
CA ILE A 342 5.27 -11.11 -22.55
C ILE A 342 6.29 -11.25 -23.68
N ALA A 343 6.96 -10.16 -24.06
CA ALA A 343 8.02 -10.19 -25.07
C ALA A 343 9.19 -11.10 -24.64
N PHE A 344 9.60 -11.03 -23.38
CA PHE A 344 10.65 -11.88 -22.81
C PHE A 344 10.35 -13.37 -22.97
N TYR A 345 9.14 -13.81 -22.62
CA TYR A 345 8.77 -15.24 -22.70
C TYR A 345 8.47 -15.71 -24.13
N LYS A 346 7.95 -14.84 -25.00
CA LYS A 346 7.89 -15.14 -26.45
C LYS A 346 9.29 -15.39 -27.01
N GLU A 347 10.25 -14.53 -26.67
CA GLU A 347 11.63 -14.71 -27.12
C GLU A 347 12.27 -15.98 -26.55
N LYS A 348 11.99 -16.35 -25.31
CA LYS A 348 12.41 -17.64 -24.74
C LYS A 348 11.86 -18.83 -25.52
N GLN A 349 10.57 -18.78 -25.85
CA GLN A 349 9.93 -19.83 -26.63
C GLN A 349 10.56 -19.99 -28.03
N ARG A 350 10.95 -18.88 -28.68
CA ARG A 350 11.70 -18.90 -29.95
C ARG A 350 13.09 -19.51 -29.81
N ARG A 351 13.84 -19.19 -28.74
CA ARG A 351 15.14 -19.82 -28.47
C ARG A 351 15.04 -21.34 -28.34
N TYR A 352 13.90 -21.85 -27.85
CA TYR A 352 13.61 -23.28 -27.79
C TYR A 352 13.12 -23.88 -29.12
N GLY A 353 13.08 -23.09 -30.21
CA GLY A 353 12.58 -23.52 -31.52
C GLY A 353 11.08 -23.76 -31.56
N ARG A 354 10.31 -23.15 -30.65
CA ARG A 354 8.86 -23.36 -30.50
C ARG A 354 8.07 -22.13 -30.94
N SER A 355 6.76 -22.32 -31.16
CA SER A 355 5.86 -21.26 -31.60
C SER A 355 5.52 -20.27 -30.48
N ASP A 356 5.52 -18.98 -30.82
CA ASP A 356 5.04 -17.89 -29.95
C ASP A 356 3.60 -18.08 -29.50
N ALA A 357 2.77 -18.82 -30.25
CA ALA A 357 1.38 -19.09 -29.88
C ALA A 357 1.23 -19.98 -28.63
N ARG A 358 2.34 -20.52 -28.12
CA ARG A 358 2.41 -21.40 -26.94
C ARG A 358 3.44 -20.93 -25.92
N PHE A 359 3.76 -19.64 -25.89
CA PHE A 359 4.83 -19.12 -25.04
C PHE A 359 4.60 -19.35 -23.54
N VAL A 360 3.34 -19.52 -23.11
CA VAL A 360 3.00 -19.89 -21.71
C VAL A 360 3.67 -21.16 -21.23
N GLU A 361 4.00 -22.11 -22.12
CA GLU A 361 4.69 -23.36 -21.78
C GLU A 361 6.13 -23.15 -21.30
N SER A 362 6.74 -22.02 -21.68
CA SER A 362 8.10 -21.62 -21.28
C SER A 362 8.14 -20.87 -19.95
N ILE A 363 7.00 -20.48 -19.41
CA ILE A 363 6.89 -19.68 -18.19
C ILE A 363 6.98 -20.62 -16.99
N LYS A 364 8.05 -20.47 -16.20
CA LYS A 364 8.32 -21.28 -15.02
C LYS A 364 8.35 -20.47 -13.72
N ILE A 365 8.64 -19.17 -13.81
CA ILE A 365 8.44 -18.23 -12.72
C ILE A 365 6.99 -17.74 -12.78
N GLY A 366 6.27 -17.90 -11.68
CA GLY A 366 4.87 -17.50 -11.58
C GLY A 366 4.68 -15.99 -11.77
N LEU A 367 3.88 -15.61 -12.78
CA LEU A 367 3.67 -14.20 -13.15
C LEU A 367 2.94 -13.41 -12.07
N ALA A 368 1.98 -14.05 -11.39
CA ALA A 368 1.20 -13.42 -10.33
C ALA A 368 2.06 -13.17 -9.09
N GLU A 369 2.96 -14.09 -8.79
CA GLU A 369 3.91 -14.01 -7.70
C GLU A 369 4.96 -12.94 -7.99
N GLU A 370 5.56 -12.96 -9.18
CA GLU A 370 6.54 -11.95 -9.57
C GLU A 370 5.95 -10.53 -9.47
N LEU A 371 4.74 -10.32 -10.02
CA LEU A 371 4.08 -9.03 -9.90
C LEU A 371 3.65 -8.72 -8.45
N GLY A 372 3.33 -9.75 -7.66
CA GLY A 372 2.99 -9.62 -6.24
C GLY A 372 4.09 -9.05 -5.36
N ILE A 373 5.36 -9.16 -5.76
CA ILE A 373 6.51 -8.57 -5.03
C ILE A 373 6.34 -7.06 -4.87
N PHE A 374 5.79 -6.37 -5.87
CA PHE A 374 5.57 -4.92 -5.82
C PHE A 374 4.49 -4.50 -4.83
N TRP A 375 3.59 -5.41 -4.46
CA TRP A 375 2.59 -5.25 -3.40
C TRP A 375 3.00 -5.88 -2.07
N ASN A 376 4.25 -6.34 -1.99
CA ASN A 376 4.83 -7.06 -0.87
C ASN A 376 4.00 -8.28 -0.44
N ASN A 377 3.34 -8.96 -1.38
CA ASN A 377 2.40 -10.03 -1.05
C ASN A 377 3.09 -11.20 -0.33
N GLN A 378 4.29 -11.56 -0.78
CA GLN A 378 5.08 -12.70 -0.30
C GLN A 378 5.56 -12.56 1.15
N ALA A 379 5.66 -11.34 1.69
CA ALA A 379 6.05 -11.13 3.08
C ALA A 379 4.97 -11.56 4.09
N HIS A 380 3.72 -11.70 3.62
CA HIS A 380 2.53 -11.94 4.45
C HIS A 380 1.86 -13.31 4.21
N ILE A 381 2.54 -14.22 3.50
CA ILE A 381 2.05 -15.58 3.27
C ILE A 381 2.26 -16.45 4.52
N SER A 382 1.47 -17.52 4.63
CA SER A 382 1.66 -18.53 5.67
C SER A 382 2.99 -19.28 5.52
N SER A 383 3.50 -19.82 6.64
CA SER A 383 4.74 -20.61 6.62
C SER A 383 4.63 -21.88 5.77
N SER A 384 3.44 -22.48 5.67
CA SER A 384 3.17 -23.61 4.77
C SER A 384 3.26 -23.18 3.31
N SER A 385 2.61 -22.08 2.95
CA SER A 385 2.68 -21.52 1.60
C SER A 385 4.10 -21.13 1.22
N ALA A 386 4.87 -20.53 2.14
CA ALA A 386 6.29 -20.20 1.92
C ALA A 386 7.16 -21.44 1.63
N LYS A 387 7.00 -22.51 2.42
CA LYS A 387 7.73 -23.78 2.23
C LYS A 387 7.44 -24.41 0.86
N GLU A 388 6.20 -24.33 0.41
CA GLU A 388 5.82 -24.90 -0.87
C GLU A 388 6.35 -24.07 -2.05
N HIS A 389 6.36 -22.74 -1.93
CA HIS A 389 7.07 -21.88 -2.91
C HIS A 389 8.56 -22.22 -2.98
N ILE A 390 9.22 -22.41 -1.83
CA ILE A 390 10.64 -22.82 -1.77
C ILE A 390 10.84 -24.14 -2.53
N ASN A 391 10.02 -25.15 -2.24
CA ASN A 391 10.11 -26.46 -2.87
C ASN A 391 9.98 -26.39 -4.40
N ILE A 392 9.04 -25.60 -4.90
CA ILE A 392 8.85 -25.39 -6.35
C ILE A 392 10.06 -24.70 -6.96
N LEU A 393 10.51 -23.59 -6.37
CA LEU A 393 11.61 -22.78 -6.90
C LEU A 393 12.95 -23.53 -6.91
N LEU A 394 13.20 -24.38 -5.91
CA LEU A 394 14.39 -25.22 -5.83
C LEU A 394 14.42 -26.31 -6.90
N ARG A 395 13.26 -26.76 -7.41
CA ARG A 395 13.17 -27.80 -8.44
C ARG A 395 13.35 -27.28 -9.86
N LEU A 396 13.30 -25.97 -10.07
CA LEU A 396 13.49 -25.37 -11.39
C LEU A 396 14.95 -25.51 -11.83
N THR A 397 15.16 -26.12 -12.99
CA THR A 397 16.48 -26.29 -13.61
C THR A 397 16.97 -24.98 -14.26
N PRO A 398 18.28 -24.66 -14.21
CA PRO A 398 19.35 -25.34 -13.46
C PRO A 398 19.17 -25.15 -11.95
N TYR A 399 19.39 -26.21 -11.17
CA TYR A 399 19.16 -26.18 -9.73
C TYR A 399 19.99 -25.07 -9.04
N PRO A 400 19.42 -24.32 -8.08
CA PRO A 400 20.15 -23.27 -7.35
C PRO A 400 21.39 -23.79 -6.59
N ASP A 401 21.31 -25.03 -6.10
CA ASP A 401 22.44 -25.73 -5.48
C ASP A 401 22.78 -26.98 -6.32
N PRO A 402 23.91 -26.98 -7.05
CA PRO A 402 24.36 -28.14 -7.84
C PRO A 402 24.64 -29.40 -7.01
N CYS A 403 24.79 -29.29 -5.69
CA CYS A 403 25.00 -30.44 -4.81
C CYS A 403 23.69 -31.07 -4.31
N ALA A 404 22.55 -30.39 -4.49
CA ALA A 404 21.23 -30.85 -4.06
C ALA A 404 20.42 -31.58 -5.15
N VAL A 405 21.09 -32.02 -6.23
CA VAL A 405 20.47 -32.63 -7.41
C VAL A 405 19.68 -33.89 -7.01
N PRO A 406 18.37 -33.98 -7.31
CA PRO A 406 17.61 -35.20 -7.14
C PRO A 406 18.24 -36.33 -7.97
N ARG A 407 18.43 -37.51 -7.38
CA ARG A 407 19.06 -38.69 -8.03
C ARG A 407 18.28 -39.28 -9.23
N GLN A 408 17.26 -38.61 -9.77
CA GLN A 408 16.43 -39.17 -10.82
C GLN A 408 16.88 -38.78 -12.23
N SER A 409 16.89 -39.84 -13.04
CA SER A 409 17.36 -40.01 -14.41
C SER A 409 16.47 -39.33 -15.45
N GLY A 410 17.11 -38.62 -16.39
CA GLY A 410 16.50 -38.06 -17.59
C GLY A 410 16.68 -36.55 -17.67
N TYR A 411 17.87 -36.08 -18.05
CA TYR A 411 18.06 -34.66 -18.35
C TYR A 411 17.22 -34.30 -19.58
N SER A 412 16.14 -33.52 -19.39
CA SER A 412 15.56 -32.74 -20.48
C SER A 412 16.65 -31.79 -20.98
N ALA A 413 16.90 -31.78 -22.29
CA ALA A 413 17.84 -30.83 -22.90
C ALA A 413 17.41 -29.37 -22.71
N ILE A 414 16.12 -29.13 -22.46
CA ILE A 414 15.54 -27.80 -22.24
C ILE A 414 15.46 -27.53 -20.74
N LEU A 415 16.14 -26.47 -20.30
CA LEU A 415 16.12 -25.98 -18.92
C LEU A 415 14.82 -25.22 -18.63
N ASP A 416 14.39 -25.26 -17.37
CA ASP A 416 13.25 -24.48 -16.90
C ASP A 416 13.55 -22.99 -16.98
N LEU A 417 14.75 -22.56 -16.59
CA LEU A 417 15.22 -21.17 -16.59
C LEU A 417 16.51 -21.06 -17.41
N ASP A 418 16.59 -20.08 -18.29
CA ASP A 418 17.71 -19.97 -19.26
C ASP A 418 18.40 -18.60 -19.28
N ASN A 419 17.98 -17.68 -18.42
CA ASN A 419 18.44 -16.30 -18.45
C ASN A 419 18.70 -15.71 -17.04
N SER A 420 19.65 -14.76 -16.95
CA SER A 420 19.94 -13.98 -15.75
C SER A 420 18.71 -13.32 -15.13
N ASP A 421 17.77 -12.83 -15.95
CA ASP A 421 16.49 -12.29 -15.49
C ASP A 421 15.70 -13.29 -14.63
N GLU A 422 15.59 -14.53 -15.08
CA GLU A 422 14.88 -15.59 -14.35
C GLU A 422 15.64 -16.05 -13.11
N PHE A 423 16.97 -16.17 -13.20
CA PHE A 423 17.81 -16.54 -12.05
C PHE A 423 17.73 -15.49 -10.94
N ALA A 424 17.74 -14.20 -11.30
CA ALA A 424 17.61 -13.11 -10.36
C ALA A 424 16.25 -13.14 -9.64
N VAL A 425 15.15 -13.31 -10.39
CA VAL A 425 13.80 -13.35 -9.82
C VAL A 425 13.60 -14.59 -8.95
N ARG A 426 14.08 -15.78 -9.38
CA ARG A 426 14.06 -16.99 -8.56
C ARG A 426 14.78 -16.78 -7.23
N SER A 427 16.00 -16.25 -7.28
CA SER A 427 16.82 -16.02 -6.10
C SER A 427 16.18 -15.01 -5.16
N LEU A 428 15.54 -13.96 -5.70
CA LEU A 428 14.80 -12.99 -4.89
C LEU A 428 13.61 -13.66 -4.18
N LEU A 429 12.79 -14.44 -4.90
CA LEU A 429 11.65 -15.14 -4.33
C LEU A 429 12.07 -16.16 -3.25
N LEU A 430 13.15 -16.93 -3.49
CA LEU A 430 13.73 -17.81 -2.48
C LEU A 430 14.17 -17.03 -1.25
N GLY A 431 14.88 -15.91 -1.44
CA GLY A 431 15.29 -15.01 -0.37
C GLY A 431 14.13 -14.54 0.50
N ILE A 432 13.03 -14.08 -0.12
CA ILE A 432 11.82 -13.62 0.59
C ILE A 432 11.12 -14.78 1.30
N CYS A 433 10.99 -15.96 0.68
CA CYS A 433 10.33 -17.11 1.30
C CYS A 433 11.12 -17.68 2.48
N TYR A 434 12.45 -17.77 2.38
CA TYR A 434 13.28 -18.17 3.54
C TYR A 434 13.22 -17.13 4.66
N HIS A 435 13.13 -15.84 4.31
CA HIS A 435 12.94 -14.77 5.29
C HIS A 435 11.62 -14.97 6.07
N SER A 436 10.51 -15.27 5.38
CA SER A 436 9.19 -15.38 6.03
C SER A 436 9.06 -16.56 6.99
N ILE A 437 9.89 -17.60 6.83
CA ILE A 437 9.98 -18.77 7.75
C ILE A 437 11.11 -18.67 8.77
N GLY A 438 11.87 -17.57 8.80
CA GLY A 438 12.92 -17.30 9.80
C GLY A 438 14.28 -17.95 9.53
N ASP A 439 14.54 -18.50 8.35
CA ASP A 439 15.88 -18.94 7.95
C ASP A 439 16.69 -17.77 7.39
N PHE A 440 17.25 -16.98 8.31
CA PHE A 440 17.97 -15.75 7.97
C PHE A 440 19.24 -16.00 7.13
N ASN A 441 19.93 -17.12 7.35
CA ASN A 441 21.21 -17.38 6.67
C ASN A 441 20.97 -17.77 5.20
N THR A 442 20.00 -18.66 4.96
CA THR A 442 19.64 -19.09 3.61
C THR A 442 18.97 -17.97 2.84
N SER A 443 18.10 -17.21 3.50
CA SER A 443 17.52 -15.99 2.92
C SER A 443 18.61 -15.01 2.44
N ARG A 444 19.58 -14.68 3.31
CA ARG A 444 20.68 -13.76 2.97
C ARG A 444 21.47 -14.20 1.75
N ARG A 445 21.74 -15.51 1.64
CA ARG A 445 22.48 -16.09 0.51
C ARG A 445 21.76 -15.81 -0.81
N HIS A 446 20.48 -16.15 -0.88
CA HIS A 446 19.68 -15.97 -2.09
C HIS A 446 19.40 -14.49 -2.41
N LEU A 447 19.24 -13.63 -1.40
CA LEU A 447 19.11 -12.18 -1.65
C LEU A 447 20.40 -11.57 -2.23
N ARG A 448 21.57 -12.02 -1.76
CA ARG A 448 22.87 -11.61 -2.34
C ARG A 448 23.06 -12.17 -3.75
N GLU A 449 22.67 -13.42 -3.98
CA GLU A 449 22.67 -14.03 -5.31
C GLU A 449 21.79 -13.25 -6.28
N ALA A 450 20.56 -12.89 -5.89
CA ALA A 450 19.66 -12.07 -6.69
C ALA A 450 20.29 -10.71 -7.06
N HIS A 451 20.94 -10.06 -6.09
CA HIS A 451 21.65 -8.81 -6.31
C HIS A 451 22.85 -8.95 -7.26
N SER A 452 23.54 -10.10 -7.26
CA SER A 452 24.73 -10.33 -8.10
C SER A 452 24.44 -10.25 -9.61
N PHE A 453 23.20 -10.51 -10.02
CA PHE A 453 22.76 -10.42 -11.41
C PHE A 453 22.50 -8.98 -11.88
N HIS A 454 22.69 -7.96 -11.04
CA HIS A 454 22.36 -6.56 -11.36
C HIS A 454 22.92 -6.07 -12.71
N SER A 455 24.13 -6.48 -13.07
CA SER A 455 24.80 -6.06 -14.30
C SER A 455 24.36 -6.83 -15.56
N THR A 456 23.66 -7.96 -15.40
CA THR A 456 23.30 -8.86 -16.50
C THR A 456 21.80 -8.92 -16.80
N VAL A 457 20.95 -8.58 -15.83
CA VAL A 457 19.49 -8.50 -16.04
C VAL A 457 19.11 -7.39 -17.03
N LYS A 458 18.15 -7.67 -17.91
CA LYS A 458 17.69 -6.70 -18.93
C LYS A 458 16.27 -6.20 -18.67
N VAL A 459 15.36 -7.09 -18.26
CA VAL A 459 13.94 -6.76 -18.04
C VAL A 459 13.66 -6.54 -16.55
N SER A 460 14.31 -7.31 -15.71
CA SER A 460 14.06 -7.44 -14.27
C SER A 460 15.06 -6.61 -13.47
N THR A 461 15.43 -5.44 -14.00
CA THR A 461 16.42 -4.50 -13.42
C THR A 461 16.06 -4.01 -12.02
N TRP A 462 14.78 -4.11 -11.65
CA TRP A 462 14.25 -3.80 -10.33
C TRP A 462 14.66 -4.81 -9.24
N VAL A 463 15.05 -6.04 -9.60
CA VAL A 463 15.34 -7.12 -8.63
C VAL A 463 16.42 -6.68 -7.64
N SER A 464 17.51 -6.10 -8.14
CA SER A 464 18.66 -5.68 -7.33
C SER A 464 18.29 -4.66 -6.24
N GLY A 465 17.44 -3.68 -6.57
CA GLY A 465 16.93 -2.71 -5.60
C GLY A 465 16.10 -3.40 -4.51
N ILE A 466 15.17 -4.27 -4.90
CA ILE A 466 14.34 -5.01 -3.94
C ILE A 466 15.18 -5.96 -3.07
N SER A 467 16.19 -6.64 -3.63
CA SER A 467 17.12 -7.47 -2.86
C SER A 467 17.83 -6.68 -1.76
N MET A 468 18.26 -5.46 -2.04
CA MET A 468 18.89 -4.59 -1.03
C MET A 468 17.89 -4.13 0.04
N PHE A 469 16.65 -3.83 -0.34
CA PHE A 469 15.58 -3.54 0.61
C PHE A 469 15.30 -4.75 1.52
N GLU A 470 15.16 -5.94 0.96
CA GLU A 470 14.89 -7.16 1.74
C GLU A 470 16.10 -7.57 2.60
N LEU A 471 17.34 -7.28 2.19
CA LEU A 471 18.50 -7.47 3.06
C LEU A 471 18.48 -6.52 4.28
N ALA A 472 17.98 -5.30 4.12
CA ALA A 472 17.83 -4.37 5.24
C ALA A 472 16.78 -4.88 6.24
N THR A 473 15.62 -5.33 5.77
CA THR A 473 14.56 -5.89 6.61
C THR A 473 15.01 -7.18 7.30
N LEU A 474 15.79 -8.01 6.59
CA LEU A 474 16.40 -9.23 7.12
C LEU A 474 17.33 -8.95 8.31
N ASP A 475 18.19 -7.93 8.19
CA ASP A 475 19.11 -7.54 9.27
C ASP A 475 18.34 -7.11 10.54
N LEU A 476 17.29 -6.32 10.34
CA LEU A 476 16.43 -5.82 11.42
C LEU A 476 15.68 -6.97 12.10
N LYS A 477 15.07 -7.87 11.33
CA LYS A 477 14.38 -9.07 11.86
C LYS A 477 15.33 -10.04 12.54
N GLN A 478 16.52 -10.24 11.99
CA GLN A 478 17.55 -11.07 12.61
C GLN A 478 18.02 -10.47 13.95
N MET A 479 18.08 -9.14 14.05
CA MET A 479 18.37 -8.47 15.31
C MET A 479 17.26 -8.66 16.35
N GLU A 480 15.99 -8.50 15.96
CA GLU A 480 14.85 -8.78 16.85
C GLU A 480 14.92 -10.21 17.40
N ALA A 481 15.16 -11.19 16.52
CA ALA A 481 15.25 -12.59 16.91
C ALA A 481 16.42 -12.87 17.87
N LYS A 482 17.53 -12.13 17.76
CA LYS A 482 18.64 -12.18 18.72
C LYS A 482 18.24 -11.56 20.06
N CYS A 483 17.59 -10.39 20.03
CA CYS A 483 17.14 -9.68 21.23
C CYS A 483 16.11 -10.48 22.04
N ALA A 484 15.25 -11.24 21.37
CA ALA A 484 14.28 -12.12 22.02
C ALA A 484 14.95 -13.26 22.81
N LYS A 485 16.18 -13.64 22.46
CA LYS A 485 16.95 -14.72 23.12
C LYS A 485 17.93 -14.20 24.16
N ALA A 486 18.43 -12.98 23.99
CA ALA A 486 19.40 -12.36 24.88
C ALA A 486 19.23 -10.83 24.85
N LYS A 487 19.46 -10.17 25.98
CA LYS A 487 19.41 -8.70 26.05
C LYS A 487 20.51 -8.11 25.15
N ALA A 488 20.12 -7.52 24.02
CA ALA A 488 21.06 -6.84 23.13
C ALA A 488 21.42 -5.46 23.70
N LYS A 489 22.65 -5.01 23.42
CA LYS A 489 23.08 -3.66 23.79
C LYS A 489 22.52 -2.64 22.79
N ALA A 490 22.31 -1.41 23.24
CA ALA A 490 21.88 -0.31 22.36
C ALA A 490 22.87 -0.09 21.19
N GLU A 491 24.17 -0.32 21.44
CA GLU A 491 25.24 -0.25 20.43
C GLU A 491 25.06 -1.27 19.29
N ASP A 492 24.62 -2.49 19.62
CA ASP A 492 24.39 -3.55 18.64
C ASP A 492 23.25 -3.13 17.69
N TRP A 493 22.17 -2.58 18.26
CA TRP A 493 21.03 -2.06 17.49
C TRP A 493 21.47 -0.94 16.57
N GLU A 494 22.20 0.03 17.08
CA GLU A 494 22.61 1.20 16.31
C GLU A 494 23.52 0.82 15.13
N LYS A 495 24.38 -0.20 15.28
CA LYS A 495 25.13 -0.78 14.15
C LYS A 495 24.19 -1.34 13.07
N VAL A 496 23.22 -2.17 13.47
CA VAL A 496 22.26 -2.79 12.53
C VAL A 496 21.40 -1.74 11.84
N LEU A 497 20.92 -0.73 12.57
CA LEU A 497 20.08 0.35 12.02
C LEU A 497 20.84 1.16 10.96
N ARG A 498 22.12 1.50 11.21
CA ARG A 498 22.98 2.16 10.20
C ARG A 498 23.23 1.28 8.97
N GLU A 499 23.54 0.00 9.19
CA GLU A 499 23.76 -0.94 8.09
C GLU A 499 22.50 -1.17 7.24
N ALA A 500 21.32 -1.16 7.85
CA ALA A 500 20.04 -1.22 7.16
C ALA A 500 19.81 0.05 6.32
N GLU A 501 20.05 1.25 6.87
CA GLU A 501 19.92 2.50 6.11
C GLU A 501 20.83 2.57 4.90
N HIS A 502 22.08 2.15 5.03
CA HIS A 502 23.02 2.09 3.90
C HIS A 502 22.50 1.18 2.78
N LYS A 503 21.91 0.03 3.13
CA LYS A 503 21.29 -0.87 2.15
C LYS A 503 20.08 -0.23 1.49
N LEU A 504 19.28 0.53 2.24
CA LEU A 504 18.14 1.29 1.71
C LEU A 504 18.57 2.43 0.78
N ASP A 505 19.69 3.10 1.06
CA ASP A 505 20.27 4.09 0.13
C ASP A 505 20.76 3.43 -1.15
N THR A 506 21.44 2.27 -1.02
CA THR A 506 21.85 1.48 -2.18
C THR A 506 20.63 1.03 -3.00
N ALA A 507 19.56 0.59 -2.34
CA ALA A 507 18.31 0.20 -2.98
C ALA A 507 17.69 1.33 -3.80
N LEU A 508 17.69 2.57 -3.29
CA LEU A 508 17.19 3.75 -4.02
C LEU A 508 18.05 4.09 -5.25
N VAL A 509 19.37 3.94 -5.16
CA VAL A 509 20.27 4.15 -6.31
C VAL A 509 20.01 3.13 -7.41
N LEU A 510 19.71 1.89 -7.02
CA LEU A 510 19.42 0.78 -7.93
C LEU A 510 17.98 0.77 -8.46
N SER A 511 17.11 1.66 -7.95
CA SER A 511 15.71 1.78 -8.36
C SER A 511 15.64 2.22 -9.83
N PRO A 512 15.12 1.38 -10.75
CA PRO A 512 15.12 1.73 -12.16
C PRO A 512 14.23 2.95 -12.41
N GLN A 513 14.79 3.98 -13.04
CA GLN A 513 14.05 5.20 -13.40
C GLN A 513 12.92 4.97 -14.43
N SER A 514 12.81 3.75 -14.99
CA SER A 514 11.96 3.43 -16.14
C SER A 514 10.58 2.88 -15.79
N VAL A 515 10.26 2.61 -14.51
CA VAL A 515 8.96 2.02 -14.12
C VAL A 515 8.36 2.75 -12.92
N ASP A 516 7.04 3.01 -12.90
CA ASP A 516 6.23 3.49 -11.75
C ASP A 516 6.36 2.60 -10.50
N LEU A 517 6.90 1.40 -10.65
CA LEU A 517 7.35 0.57 -9.53
C LEU A 517 8.41 1.29 -8.69
N SER A 518 9.19 2.21 -9.27
CA SER A 518 10.11 3.11 -8.55
C SER A 518 9.38 4.05 -7.59
N SER A 519 8.21 4.59 -7.94
CA SER A 519 7.49 5.52 -7.06
C SER A 519 6.98 4.79 -5.81
N ARG A 520 6.42 3.59 -6.00
CA ARG A 520 5.99 2.71 -4.91
C ARG A 520 7.16 2.22 -4.08
N PHE A 521 8.25 1.82 -4.73
CA PHE A 521 9.44 1.34 -4.06
C PHE A 521 10.14 2.44 -3.25
N ASP A 522 10.25 3.65 -3.78
CA ASP A 522 10.75 4.83 -3.07
C ASP A 522 9.91 5.10 -1.81
N SER A 523 8.58 4.99 -1.91
CA SER A 523 7.68 5.10 -0.75
C SER A 523 7.92 3.98 0.26
N ARG A 524 8.15 2.72 -0.16
CA ARG A 524 8.51 1.59 0.75
C ARG A 524 9.79 1.89 1.52
N VAL A 525 10.84 2.31 0.81
CA VAL A 525 12.12 2.68 1.42
C VAL A 525 11.93 3.82 2.42
N SER A 526 11.16 4.86 2.05
CA SER A 526 10.93 5.99 2.94
C SER A 526 10.16 5.58 4.20
N MET A 527 9.11 4.77 4.08
CA MET A 527 8.36 4.26 5.23
C MET A 527 9.23 3.42 6.17
N LEU A 528 10.08 2.54 5.62
CA LEU A 528 10.98 1.73 6.45
C LEU A 528 12.05 2.57 7.15
N LYS A 529 12.54 3.65 6.52
CA LYS A 529 13.45 4.60 7.17
C LYS A 529 12.79 5.34 8.35
N GLU A 530 11.50 5.69 8.24
CA GLU A 530 10.77 6.26 9.38
C GLU A 530 10.61 5.25 10.53
N GLU A 531 10.37 3.97 10.23
CA GLU A 531 10.35 2.91 11.26
C GLU A 531 11.73 2.71 11.91
N ILE A 532 12.81 2.77 11.14
CA ILE A 532 14.19 2.74 11.68
C ILE A 532 14.43 3.92 12.62
N LYS A 533 14.01 5.12 12.24
CA LYS A 533 14.10 6.33 13.07
C LYS A 533 13.28 6.17 14.35
N LYS A 534 12.04 5.70 14.25
CA LYS A 534 11.18 5.42 15.41
C LYS A 534 11.85 4.43 16.37
N LYS A 535 12.51 3.39 15.85
CA LYS A 535 13.25 2.44 16.68
C LYS A 535 14.43 3.09 17.40
N ARG A 536 15.17 3.99 16.76
CA ARG A 536 16.23 4.77 17.44
C ARG A 536 15.67 5.60 18.57
N ASP A 537 14.59 6.32 18.34
CA ASP A 537 13.95 7.16 19.36
C ASP A 537 13.52 6.31 20.59
N MET A 538 12.96 5.13 20.35
CA MET A 538 12.59 4.19 21.43
C MET A 538 13.80 3.69 22.23
N LEU A 539 14.93 3.44 21.55
CA LEU A 539 16.16 2.98 22.22
C LEU A 539 16.78 4.08 23.09
N ILE A 540 16.72 5.34 22.67
CA ILE A 540 17.21 6.48 23.46
C ILE A 540 16.40 6.59 24.77
N VAL A 541 15.07 6.60 24.67
CA VAL A 541 14.18 6.69 25.85
C VAL A 541 14.41 5.54 26.83
N SER A 542 14.76 4.34 26.35
CA SER A 542 15.05 3.19 27.20
C SER A 542 16.39 3.22 27.94
N VAL A 543 17.28 4.16 27.61
CA VAL A 543 18.59 4.35 28.29
C VAL A 543 18.48 5.39 29.40
N ASP A 544 17.50 6.30 29.32
CA ASP A 544 17.24 7.36 30.31
C ASP A 544 16.32 6.91 31.47
N VAL A 545 15.86 5.65 31.46
CA VAL A 545 15.02 4.99 32.48
C VAL A 545 15.78 3.80 33.06
#